data_AF-A0AAD3B356-F1
#
_entry.id   AF-A0AAD3B356-F1
#
_cell.length_a   1.000
_cell.length_b   1.000
_cell.length_c   1.000
_cell.angle_alpha   90.00
_cell.angle_beta   90.00
_cell.angle_gamma   90.00
#
_symmetry.space_group_name_H-M   'P 1'
#
loop_
_entity.id
_entity.type
_entity.pdbx_description
1 polymer ?
#
loop_
_entity_poly.entity_id
_entity_poly.type
_entity_poly.pdbx_seq_one_letter_code
_entity_poly.pdbx_strand_id
1 'polypeptide(L)'
;MKRTLLNTKIHRATVTGAELNYIGSVAIDAQLMKEANILPFEKVEIVNINNGYRWETYALEAEPGSGAIEVRGGGALGGGQAS
;
A
#
# COMPACT_ATOMS: atom_id res chain seq x y z
N MET A 1 20.63 7.21 21.77
CA MET A 1 19.40 7.73 21.15
C MET A 1 19.24 7.09 19.77
N LYS A 2 18.06 6.56 19.41
CA LYS A 2 17.76 6.08 18.05
C LYS A 2 16.72 7.00 17.42
N ARG A 3 16.83 7.29 16.11
CA ARG A 3 15.86 8.08 15.33
C ARG A 3 15.24 7.19 14.26
N THR A 4 13.95 7.35 14.01
CA THR A 4 13.26 6.74 12.86
C THR A 4 13.11 7.80 11.79
N LEU A 5 13.54 7.49 10.57
CA LEU A 5 13.43 8.36 9.40
C LEU A 5 12.56 7.66 8.35
N LEU A 6 11.93 8.44 7.48
CA LEU A 6 11.24 7.90 6.31
C LEU A 6 12.27 7.24 5.37
N ASN A 7 12.09 5.95 5.07
CA ASN A 7 12.90 5.27 4.07
C ASN A 7 12.53 5.75 2.66
N THR A 8 11.24 5.64 2.30
CA THR A 8 10.71 5.95 0.97
C THR A 8 9.22 6.27 1.02
N LYS A 9 8.64 6.75 -0.09
CA LYS A 9 7.18 6.88 -0.26
C LYS A 9 6.76 6.73 -1.72
N ILE A 10 5.58 6.14 -1.93
CA ILE A 10 4.83 6.28 -3.18
C ILE A 10 3.80 7.40 -2.96
N HIS A 11 4.01 8.55 -3.61
CA HIS A 11 3.19 9.73 -3.36
C HIS A 11 1.96 9.75 -4.26
N ARG A 12 0.76 9.86 -3.66
CA ARG A 12 -0.53 9.98 -4.37
C ARG A 12 -0.81 8.82 -5.35
N ALA A 13 -0.45 7.61 -4.92
CA ALA A 13 -0.92 6.38 -5.57
C ALA A 13 -2.45 6.36 -5.65
N THR A 14 -2.98 5.85 -6.76
CA THR A 14 -4.44 5.66 -6.93
C THR A 14 -4.76 4.22 -6.60
N VAL A 15 -5.70 3.99 -5.69
CA VAL A 15 -6.18 2.64 -5.37
C VAL A 15 -6.85 2.05 -6.60
N THR A 16 -6.32 0.91 -7.08
CA THR A 16 -6.83 0.24 -8.30
C THR A 16 -7.77 -0.91 -7.98
N GLY A 17 -7.80 -1.39 -6.74
CA GLY A 17 -8.65 -2.49 -6.31
C GLY A 17 -8.74 -2.61 -4.80
N ALA A 18 -9.75 -3.35 -4.34
CA ALA A 18 -9.96 -3.64 -2.93
C ALA A 18 -10.48 -5.07 -2.75
N GLU A 19 -9.84 -5.85 -1.88
CA GLU A 19 -10.22 -7.23 -1.58
C GLU A 19 -10.50 -7.42 -0.08
N LEU A 20 -11.78 -7.41 0.30
CA LEU A 20 -12.17 -7.47 1.72
C LEU A 20 -11.89 -8.82 2.38
N ASN A 21 -12.06 -9.92 1.63
CA ASN A 21 -12.01 -11.29 2.18
C ASN A 21 -10.59 -11.88 2.28
N TYR A 22 -9.56 -11.03 2.19
CA TYR A 22 -8.16 -11.43 2.24
C TYR A 22 -7.47 -11.02 3.55
N ILE A 23 -6.31 -11.60 3.83
CA ILE A 23 -5.50 -11.28 5.01
C ILE A 23 -4.83 -9.90 4.81
N GLY A 24 -5.10 -8.96 5.71
CA GLY A 24 -4.73 -7.55 5.58
C GLY A 24 -3.31 -7.31 5.05
N SER A 25 -3.22 -6.69 3.87
CA SER A 25 -2.01 -6.39 3.11
C SER A 25 -2.29 -5.27 2.10
N VAL A 26 -1.24 -4.77 1.43
CA VAL A 26 -1.37 -4.00 0.19
C VAL A 26 -0.57 -4.67 -0.91
N ALA A 27 -1.21 -4.95 -2.05
CA ALA A 27 -0.47 -5.38 -3.24
C ALA A 27 -0.10 -4.15 -4.09
N ILE A 28 1.17 -4.05 -4.44
CA ILE A 28 1.76 -2.92 -5.16
C ILE A 28 2.45 -3.47 -6.40
N ASP A 29 2.30 -2.80 -7.53
CA ASP A 29 3.08 -3.08 -8.75
C ASP A 29 4.57 -3.28 -8.40
N ALA A 30 5.11 -4.46 -8.73
CA ALA A 30 6.50 -4.82 -8.43
C ALA A 30 7.51 -3.81 -9.01
N GLN A 31 7.21 -3.16 -10.14
CA GLN A 31 8.05 -2.10 -10.69
C GLN A 31 8.06 -0.86 -9.79
N LEU A 32 6.91 -0.44 -9.26
CA LEU A 32 6.82 0.67 -8.31
C LEU A 32 7.52 0.33 -6.99
N MET A 33 7.36 -0.89 -6.48
CA MET A 33 8.09 -1.36 -5.29
C MET A 33 9.60 -1.27 -5.49
N LYS A 34 10.09 -1.74 -6.63
CA LYS A 34 11.51 -1.68 -6.99
C LYS A 34 12.03 -0.24 -7.08
N GLU A 35 11.30 0.64 -7.74
CA GLU A 35 11.65 2.07 -7.86
C GLU A 35 11.63 2.79 -6.51
N ALA A 36 10.67 2.44 -5.65
CA ALA A 36 10.55 2.97 -4.30
C ALA A 36 11.49 2.30 -3.29
N ASN A 37 12.19 1.22 -3.64
CA ASN A 37 12.98 0.39 -2.72
C ASN A 37 12.14 -0.14 -1.52
N ILE A 38 10.94 -0.65 -1.83
CA ILE A 38 10.07 -1.37 -0.88
C ILE A 38 10.21 -2.87 -1.15
N LEU A 39 10.45 -3.66 -0.11
CA LEU A 39 10.58 -5.11 -0.22
C LEU A 39 9.23 -5.84 0.02
N PRO A 40 9.05 -7.04 -0.56
CA PRO A 40 7.96 -7.92 -0.15
C PRO A 40 8.00 -8.16 1.36
N PHE A 41 6.83 -8.13 2.00
CA PHE A 41 6.64 -8.23 3.45
C PHE A 41 7.22 -7.08 4.28
N GLU A 42 7.69 -5.99 3.66
CA GLU A 42 8.10 -4.79 4.39
C GLU A 42 6.89 -4.09 5.00
N LYS A 43 7.03 -3.61 6.25
CA LYS A 43 6.01 -2.81 6.93
C LYS A 43 5.85 -1.48 6.20
N VAL A 44 4.63 -1.15 5.83
CA VAL A 44 4.27 0.11 5.19
C VAL A 44 3.21 0.85 5.99
N GLU A 45 3.28 2.18 5.95
CA GLU A 45 2.26 3.07 6.48
C GLU A 45 1.47 3.67 5.33
N ILE A 46 0.14 3.57 5.39
CA ILE A 46 -0.75 4.05 4.32
C ILE A 46 -1.64 5.16 4.87
N VAL A 47 -1.80 6.19 4.06
CA VAL A 47 -2.64 7.35 4.33
C VAL A 47 -3.60 7.52 3.18
N ASN A 48 -4.88 7.27 3.41
CA ASN A 48 -5.91 7.65 2.47
C ASN A 48 -6.20 9.14 2.61
N ILE A 49 -5.79 9.92 1.60
CA ILE A 49 -5.94 11.38 1.61
C ILE A 49 -7.39 11.84 1.43
N ASN A 50 -8.28 10.98 0.93
CA ASN A 50 -9.67 11.34 0.66
C ASN A 50 -10.53 11.36 1.93
N ASN A 51 -10.21 10.52 2.91
CA ASN A 51 -10.99 10.38 4.15
C ASN A 51 -10.15 10.45 5.44
N GLY A 52 -8.83 10.59 5.32
CA GLY A 52 -7.92 10.66 6.45
C GLY A 52 -7.66 9.32 7.15
N TYR A 53 -8.14 8.19 6.61
CA TYR A 53 -7.90 6.87 7.19
C TYR A 53 -6.41 6.51 7.10
N ARG A 54 -5.83 6.08 8.22
CA ARG A 54 -4.41 5.73 8.34
C ARG A 54 -4.28 4.36 8.96
N TRP A 55 -3.40 3.54 8.38
CA TRP A 55 -3.13 2.20 8.92
C TRP A 55 -1.74 1.74 8.55
N GLU A 56 -1.27 0.72 9.27
CA GLU A 56 -0.03 0.01 8.98
C GLU A 56 -0.36 -1.39 8.46
N THR A 57 0.42 -1.88 7.50
CA THR A 57 0.31 -3.23 6.97
C THR A 57 1.65 -3.65 6.35
N TYR A 58 1.66 -4.67 5.52
CA TYR A 58 2.83 -5.09 4.75
C TYR A 58 2.55 -5.10 3.25
N ALA A 59 3.61 -4.91 2.45
CA ALA A 59 3.54 -4.93 0.99
C ALA A 59 3.65 -6.35 0.42
N LEU A 60 2.90 -6.61 -0.65
CA LEU A 60 3.02 -7.77 -1.53
C LEU A 60 3.24 -7.30 -2.96
N GLU A 61 3.95 -8.09 -3.75
CA GLU A 61 4.14 -7.81 -5.17
C GLU A 61 2.88 -8.15 -5.96
N ALA A 62 2.47 -7.21 -6.80
CA ALA A 62 1.53 -7.43 -7.90
C ALA A 62 2.30 -7.56 -9.23
N GLU A 63 1.58 -7.89 -10.31
CA GLU A 63 2.16 -8.01 -11.65
C GLU A 63 2.95 -6.75 -12.05
N PRO A 64 4.18 -6.88 -12.55
CA PRO A 64 5.03 -5.74 -12.89
C PRO A 64 4.44 -4.93 -14.06
N GLY A 65 4.40 -3.61 -13.90
CA GLY A 65 3.85 -2.68 -14.89
C GLY A 65 2.32 -2.63 -14.92
N SER A 66 1.63 -3.29 -13.98
CA SER A 66 0.17 -3.26 -13.86
C SER A 66 -0.37 -1.94 -13.32
N GLY A 67 0.45 -1.13 -12.66
CA GLY A 67 0.01 0.03 -11.89
C GLY A 67 -0.81 -0.32 -10.65
N ALA A 68 -0.85 -1.59 -10.24
CA ALA A 68 -1.69 -2.06 -9.15
C ALA A 68 -1.32 -1.41 -7.81
N ILE A 69 -2.36 -0.96 -7.09
CA ILE A 69 -2.36 -0.51 -5.70
C ILE A 69 -3.65 -1.06 -5.09
N GLU A 70 -3.59 -2.30 -4.64
CA GLU A 70 -4.77 -3.01 -4.15
C GLU A 70 -4.75 -3.13 -2.63
N VAL A 71 -5.79 -2.62 -1.99
CA VAL A 71 -5.92 -2.68 -0.53
C VAL A 71 -6.69 -3.94 -0.13
N ARG A 72 -6.14 -4.72 0.81
CA ARG A 72 -6.71 -6.02 1.18
C ARG A 72 -7.09 -6.09 2.66
N GLY A 73 -8.04 -6.97 2.99
CA GLY A 73 -8.53 -7.20 4.35
C GLY A 73 -9.10 -5.94 4.99
N GLY A 74 -8.72 -5.64 6.24
CA GLY A 74 -9.18 -4.44 6.95
C GLY A 74 -8.87 -3.13 6.23
N GLY A 75 -7.82 -3.09 5.40
CA GLY A 75 -7.49 -1.94 4.55
C GLY A 75 -8.56 -1.66 3.49
N ALA A 76 -9.32 -2.66 3.04
CA ALA A 76 -10.40 -2.48 2.07
C ALA A 76 -11.58 -1.67 2.65
N LEU A 77 -11.81 -1.71 3.97
CA LEU A 77 -12.92 -1.00 4.62
C LEU A 77 -12.72 0.54 4.62
N GLY A 78 -11.49 1.00 4.88
CA GLY A 78 -11.17 2.43 4.96
C GLY A 78 -10.35 2.98 3.79
N GLY A 79 -9.59 2.11 3.10
CA GLY A 79 -8.76 2.46 1.95
C GLY A 79 -9.40 2.17 0.59
N GLY A 80 -10.41 1.29 0.53
CA GLY A 80 -10.93 0.72 -0.72
C GLY A 80 -11.95 1.56 -1.49
N GLN A 81 -12.15 2.84 -1.14
CA GLN A 81 -13.04 3.68 -1.92
C GLN A 81 -12.30 4.24 -3.13
N ALA A 82 -12.41 3.52 -4.25
CA ALA A 82 -12.20 4.09 -5.58
C ALA A 82 -13.28 5.13 -5.83
N SER A 83 -12.87 6.38 -6.06
CA SER A 83 -13.71 7.42 -6.66
C SER A 83 -13.56 7.40 -8.17
#